data_AF-A0A9J7GRE6-F1
#
_entry.id   AF-A0A9J7GRE6-F1
#
_cell.length_a   1.000
_cell.length_b   1.000
_cell.length_c   1.000
_cell.angle_alpha   90.00
_cell.angle_beta   90.00
_cell.angle_gamma   90.00
#
_symmetry.space_group_name_H-M   'P 1'
#
loop_
_entity.id
_entity.type
_entity.pdbx_description
1 polymer ?
#
loop_
_entity_poly.entity_id
_entity_poly.type
_entity_poly.pdbx_seq_one_letter_code
_entity_poly.pdbx_strand_id
1 'polypeptide(L)'
;MIGYLPQNSVFVRFNSSHGFPVEVNSDTSIFQLKEVVAKRQGVPADQLRVIFAGKELQNDLTVQSCDLEQQSIVHVVQRPGRKSHETHASGEDKPHDTSGGSVWAPRSLTRVDLSSHILPADSVGLAVILDADSRHGSEAARNPAVKPTYNSFYVYCKGPCHRIQPGKLRVQCGTCRQATLTLAQGPSCWEDVLIPNRMSGVCQSPDCPGTRAEFFFKCGAHPTSDKDTSVALNLITSNSRSITCIACTDVRSPVLVFQCNHRHVICLDCFHLYCVTRLNDRQFVHDAQLGYSLPCVGMRVS
;
A
#
# COMPACT_ATOMS: atom_id res chain seq x y z
N MET A 1 4.22 23.12 -28.32
CA MET A 1 3.65 23.76 -27.12
C MET A 1 3.59 22.70 -26.04
N ILE A 2 4.63 22.59 -25.21
CA ILE A 2 4.72 21.59 -24.14
C ILE A 2 3.97 22.18 -22.96
N GLY A 3 2.74 21.73 -22.71
CA GLY A 3 1.95 22.16 -21.57
C GLY A 3 2.65 21.77 -20.28
N TYR A 4 3.13 22.77 -19.53
CA TYR A 4 3.65 22.59 -18.19
C TYR A 4 2.55 21.97 -17.33
N LEU A 5 2.73 20.72 -16.90
CA LEU A 5 1.88 20.16 -15.87
C LEU A 5 2.25 20.84 -14.54
N PRO A 6 1.28 21.41 -13.82
CA PRO A 6 1.51 22.06 -12.54
C PRO A 6 2.13 21.07 -11.54
N GLN A 7 3.07 21.56 -10.72
CA GLN A 7 3.84 20.73 -9.78
C GLN A 7 2.99 20.06 -8.69
N ASN A 8 1.70 20.40 -8.54
CA ASN A 8 0.78 19.73 -7.60
C ASN A 8 -0.53 19.28 -8.29
N SER A 9 -0.44 18.23 -9.12
CA SER A 9 -1.62 17.66 -9.80
C SER A 9 -1.91 16.22 -9.37
N VAL A 10 -3.20 15.89 -9.22
CA VAL A 10 -3.71 14.52 -9.09
C VAL A 10 -4.49 14.16 -10.35
N PHE A 11 -4.37 12.90 -10.80
CA PHE A 11 -5.11 12.42 -11.96
C PHE A 11 -6.48 11.89 -11.54
N VAL A 12 -7.55 12.47 -12.08
CA VAL A 12 -8.92 12.02 -11.83
C VAL A 12 -9.40 11.18 -13.00
N ARG A 13 -9.88 9.97 -12.71
CA ARG A 13 -10.62 9.12 -13.66
C ARG A 13 -12.11 9.10 -13.31
N PHE A 14 -12.94 9.63 -14.18
CA PHE A 14 -14.39 9.63 -14.02
C PHE A 14 -15.03 8.47 -14.77
N ASN A 15 -15.75 7.56 -14.08
CA ASN A 15 -16.49 6.43 -14.69
C ASN A 15 -15.70 5.61 -15.77
N SER A 16 -14.40 5.39 -15.56
CA SER A 16 -13.50 4.66 -16.49
C SER A 16 -13.07 5.41 -17.77
N SER A 17 -13.30 6.73 -17.84
CA SER A 17 -12.77 7.58 -18.92
C SER A 17 -11.24 7.84 -18.81
N HIS A 18 -10.66 8.48 -19.83
CA HIS A 18 -9.28 8.95 -19.82
C HIS A 18 -9.05 9.88 -18.61
N GLY A 19 -7.97 9.67 -17.86
CA GLY A 19 -7.66 10.46 -16.68
C GLY A 19 -7.32 11.91 -17.07
N PHE A 20 -7.82 12.88 -16.31
CA PHE A 20 -7.46 14.28 -16.49
C PHE A 20 -6.75 14.82 -15.24
N PRO A 21 -5.74 15.69 -15.40
CA PRO A 21 -5.09 16.32 -14.27
C PRO A 21 -6.03 17.33 -13.62
N VAL A 22 -6.05 17.35 -12.29
CA VAL A 22 -6.66 18.37 -11.45
C VAL A 22 -5.59 18.92 -10.51
N GLU A 23 -5.44 20.24 -10.49
CA GLU A 23 -4.58 20.94 -9.54
C GLU A 23 -5.19 20.84 -8.14
N VAL A 24 -4.37 20.40 -7.18
CA VAL A 24 -4.77 20.29 -5.78
C VAL A 24 -3.63 20.74 -4.88
N ASN A 25 -3.95 21.39 -3.78
CA ASN A 25 -3.00 21.71 -2.72
C ASN A 25 -3.12 20.69 -1.58
N SER A 26 -2.14 20.66 -0.67
CA SER A 26 -2.13 19.72 0.46
C SER A 26 -3.34 19.90 1.41
N ASP A 27 -3.86 21.12 1.51
CA ASP A 27 -5.01 21.54 2.30
C ASP A 27 -6.35 21.44 1.55
N THR A 28 -6.32 21.17 0.24
CA THR A 28 -7.54 21.03 -0.56
C THR A 28 -8.39 19.88 -0.01
N SER A 29 -9.68 20.16 0.18
CA SER A 29 -10.63 19.15 0.68
C SER A 29 -11.10 18.23 -0.44
N ILE A 30 -11.52 17.02 -0.09
CA ILE A 30 -12.13 16.10 -1.04
C ILE A 30 -13.44 16.68 -1.59
N PHE A 31 -14.16 17.51 -0.82
CA PHE A 31 -15.32 18.25 -1.32
C PHE A 31 -14.95 19.20 -2.47
N GLN A 32 -13.91 20.02 -2.31
CA GLN A 32 -13.42 20.91 -3.38
C GLN A 32 -13.01 20.12 -4.62
N LEU A 33 -12.35 18.98 -4.45
CA LEU A 33 -12.02 18.08 -5.55
C LEU A 33 -13.29 17.59 -6.27
N LYS A 34 -14.34 17.20 -5.53
CA LYS A 34 -15.64 16.83 -6.12
C LYS A 34 -16.27 17.99 -6.87
N GLU A 35 -16.24 19.20 -6.34
CA GLU A 35 -16.80 20.38 -7.02
C GLU A 35 -16.10 20.67 -8.36
N VAL A 36 -14.77 20.56 -8.41
CA VAL A 36 -14.02 20.75 -9.66
C VAL A 36 -14.41 19.69 -10.69
N VAL A 37 -14.54 18.43 -10.25
CA VAL A 37 -14.97 17.32 -11.13
C VAL A 37 -16.43 17.48 -11.57
N ALA A 38 -17.31 17.89 -10.66
CA ALA A 38 -18.72 18.18 -10.89
C ALA A 38 -18.91 19.27 -11.96
N LYS A 39 -18.23 20.40 -11.81
CA LYS A 39 -18.26 21.51 -12.78
C LYS A 39 -17.77 21.08 -14.16
N ARG A 40 -16.73 20.24 -14.21
CA ARG A 40 -16.15 19.76 -15.48
C ARG A 40 -17.03 18.73 -16.19
N GLN A 41 -17.70 17.86 -15.44
CA GLN A 41 -18.53 16.79 -15.98
C GLN A 41 -20.02 17.16 -16.09
N GLY A 42 -20.43 18.30 -15.54
CA GLY A 42 -21.83 18.75 -15.54
C GLY A 42 -22.74 17.93 -14.63
N VAL A 43 -22.21 17.36 -13.56
CA VAL A 43 -22.95 16.50 -12.62
C VAL A 43 -22.95 17.09 -11.21
N PRO A 44 -24.02 16.89 -10.41
CA PRO A 44 -24.06 17.37 -9.03
C PRO A 44 -22.98 16.72 -8.14
N ALA A 45 -22.29 17.53 -7.32
CA ALA A 45 -21.17 17.08 -6.50
C ALA A 45 -21.58 16.08 -5.40
N ASP A 46 -22.83 16.13 -4.94
CA ASP A 46 -23.46 15.20 -3.99
C ASP A 46 -23.59 13.78 -4.55
N GLN A 47 -23.67 13.64 -5.88
CA GLN A 47 -23.74 12.34 -6.55
C GLN A 47 -22.37 11.71 -6.80
N LEU A 48 -21.27 12.42 -6.49
CA LEU A 48 -19.91 11.97 -6.73
C LEU A 48 -19.30 11.26 -5.53
N ARG A 49 -18.65 10.13 -5.78
CA ARG A 49 -17.82 9.42 -4.81
C ARG A 49 -16.40 9.36 -5.29
N VAL A 50 -15.47 9.72 -4.42
CA VAL A 50 -14.04 9.62 -4.68
C VAL A 50 -13.52 8.35 -4.03
N ILE A 51 -12.86 7.50 -4.80
CA ILE A 51 -12.31 6.22 -4.37
C ILE A 51 -10.80 6.25 -4.58
N PHE A 52 -10.08 5.92 -3.52
CA PHE A 52 -8.63 5.81 -3.55
C PHE A 52 -8.18 4.66 -2.65
N ALA A 53 -7.23 3.85 -3.15
CA ALA A 53 -6.61 2.77 -2.38
C ALA A 53 -7.61 1.84 -1.66
N GLY A 54 -8.71 1.46 -2.34
CA GLY A 54 -9.73 0.56 -1.83
C GLY A 54 -10.72 1.18 -0.84
N LYS A 55 -10.67 2.51 -0.63
CA LYS A 55 -11.52 3.24 0.31
C LYS A 55 -12.23 4.40 -0.37
N GLU A 56 -13.47 4.66 0.05
CA GLU A 56 -14.17 5.90 -0.28
C GLU A 56 -13.67 7.05 0.60
N LEU A 57 -13.28 8.17 -0.03
CA LEU A 57 -12.83 9.36 0.66
C LEU A 57 -14.02 10.26 1.03
N GLN A 58 -14.09 10.66 2.30
CA GLN A 58 -15.11 11.56 2.83
C GLN A 58 -14.81 13.02 2.49
N ASN A 59 -15.85 13.84 2.43
CA ASN A 59 -15.77 15.25 2.04
C ASN A 59 -14.86 16.10 2.94
N ASP A 60 -14.82 15.77 4.23
CA ASP A 60 -14.09 16.52 5.26
C ASP A 60 -12.58 16.21 5.29
N LEU A 61 -12.13 15.21 4.52
CA LEU A 61 -10.72 14.85 4.44
C LEU A 61 -9.97 15.83 3.52
N THR A 62 -8.70 16.06 3.82
CA THR A 62 -7.78 16.81 2.95
C THR A 62 -6.92 15.85 2.12
N VAL A 63 -6.39 16.34 0.99
CA VAL A 63 -5.48 15.57 0.12
C VAL A 63 -4.30 14.99 0.92
N GLN A 64 -3.69 15.79 1.80
CA GLN A 64 -2.60 15.34 2.65
C GLN A 64 -3.00 14.24 3.63
N SER A 65 -4.22 14.30 4.18
CA SER A 65 -4.71 13.28 5.14
C SER A 65 -4.97 11.91 4.50
N CYS A 66 -5.16 11.88 3.18
CA CYS A 66 -5.46 10.69 2.38
C CYS A 66 -4.22 10.00 1.80
N ASP A 67 -3.01 10.49 2.12
CA ASP A 67 -1.74 10.03 1.55
C ASP A 67 -1.75 10.06 0.00
N LEU A 68 -2.44 11.06 -0.58
CA LEU A 68 -2.46 11.30 -2.01
C LEU A 68 -1.16 12.00 -2.43
N GLU A 69 -0.22 11.21 -2.95
CA GLU A 69 1.02 11.74 -3.52
C GLU A 69 0.76 12.41 -4.88
N GLN A 70 1.71 13.26 -5.29
CA GLN A 70 1.71 13.90 -6.60
C GLN A 70 1.54 12.86 -7.73
N GLN A 71 0.70 13.18 -8.71
CA GLN A 71 0.37 12.30 -9.86
C GLN A 71 -0.27 10.96 -9.47
N SER A 72 -0.79 10.81 -8.25
CA SER A 72 -1.66 9.69 -7.90
C SER A 72 -2.94 9.71 -8.74
N ILE A 73 -3.50 8.52 -9.00
CA ILE A 73 -4.76 8.36 -9.72
C ILE A 73 -5.88 8.13 -8.69
N VAL A 74 -6.92 8.97 -8.73
CA VAL A 74 -8.16 8.80 -7.96
C VAL A 74 -9.30 8.48 -8.90
N HIS A 75 -10.19 7.59 -8.46
CA HIS A 75 -11.35 7.19 -9.24
C HIS A 75 -12.58 7.91 -8.72
N VAL A 76 -13.28 8.62 -9.59
CA VAL A 76 -14.55 9.27 -9.28
C VAL A 76 -15.66 8.53 -9.99
N VAL A 77 -16.66 8.11 -9.24
CA VAL A 77 -17.84 7.43 -9.76
C VAL A 77 -19.09 8.23 -9.43
N GLN A 78 -20.00 8.32 -10.40
CA GLN A 78 -21.31 8.91 -10.19
C GLN A 78 -22.28 7.82 -9.70
N ARG A 79 -22.99 8.08 -8.60
CA ARG A 79 -24.15 7.27 -8.25
C ARG A 79 -25.33 7.69 -9.14
N PRO A 80 -26.05 6.77 -9.79
CA PRO A 80 -27.36 7.09 -10.31
C PRO A 80 -28.23 7.49 -9.12
N GLY A 81 -28.65 8.76 -9.07
CA GLY A 81 -29.61 9.21 -8.06
C GLY A 81 -30.88 8.37 -8.18
N ARG A 82 -31.34 7.77 -7.08
CA ARG A 82 -32.74 7.36 -7.01
C ARG A 82 -33.55 8.63 -7.25
N LYS A 83 -34.37 8.66 -8.30
CA LYS A 83 -35.43 9.66 -8.41
C LYS A 83 -36.31 9.47 -7.16
N SER A 84 -36.11 10.32 -6.16
CA SER A 84 -37.03 10.44 -5.04
C SER A 84 -38.34 10.94 -5.61
N HIS A 85 -39.31 10.05 -5.75
CA HIS A 85 -40.70 10.45 -5.81
C HIS A 85 -41.02 11.05 -4.45
N GLU A 86 -41.10 12.38 -4.40
CA GLU A 86 -41.72 13.10 -3.31
C GLU A 86 -43.18 12.64 -3.22
N THR A 87 -43.51 11.93 -2.15
CA THR A 87 -44.89 11.83 -1.68
C THR A 87 -44.89 12.25 -0.23
N HIS A 88 -45.43 13.44 0.01
CA HIS A 88 -45.81 13.94 1.32
C HIS A 88 -46.68 12.92 2.06
N ALA A 89 -46.26 12.53 3.27
CA ALA A 89 -47.16 12.07 4.32
C ALA A 89 -46.51 12.32 5.69
N SER A 90 -47.13 13.24 6.42
CA SER A 90 -46.94 13.58 7.82
C SER A 90 -47.24 12.41 8.77
N GLY A 91 -46.53 12.34 9.90
CA GLY A 91 -46.90 11.50 11.05
C GLY A 91 -45.72 11.16 11.94
N GLU A 92 -45.74 11.68 13.16
CA GLU A 92 -44.79 11.45 14.26
C GLU A 92 -44.64 9.96 14.62
N ASP A 93 -43.42 9.50 14.91
CA ASP A 93 -43.08 8.97 16.24
C ASP A 93 -41.56 8.80 16.40
N LYS A 94 -41.04 9.17 17.58
CA LYS A 94 -39.62 9.08 17.95
C LYS A 94 -39.40 7.77 18.71
N PRO A 95 -38.32 7.04 18.42
CA PRO A 95 -37.60 6.42 19.52
C PRO A 95 -36.15 6.91 19.58
N HIS A 96 -35.80 7.37 20.77
CA HIS A 96 -34.44 7.43 21.28
C HIS A 96 -33.82 6.03 21.16
N ASP A 97 -32.66 5.91 20.51
CA ASP A 97 -31.72 4.88 20.91
C ASP A 97 -30.26 5.35 20.85
N THR A 98 -29.63 5.20 22.00
CA THR A 98 -28.25 5.51 22.34
C THR A 98 -27.40 4.30 21.99
N SER A 99 -26.48 4.45 21.02
CA SER A 99 -25.18 3.74 21.07
C SER A 99 -24.26 4.24 19.96
N GLY A 100 -23.29 5.04 20.36
CA GLY A 100 -22.10 5.34 19.57
C GLY A 100 -21.26 4.07 19.39
N GLY A 101 -21.60 3.27 18.40
CA GLY A 101 -20.71 2.25 17.86
C GLY A 101 -19.79 2.91 16.83
N SER A 102 -18.51 3.07 17.17
CA SER A 102 -17.46 3.37 16.20
C SER A 102 -17.49 2.32 15.10
N VAL A 103 -18.16 2.62 13.98
CA VAL A 103 -18.09 1.82 12.76
C VAL A 103 -16.62 1.74 12.39
N TRP A 104 -16.06 0.52 12.42
CA TRP A 104 -14.69 0.24 12.02
C TRP A 104 -14.55 0.56 10.54
N ALA A 105 -14.27 1.82 10.20
CA ALA A 105 -14.02 2.22 8.83
C ALA A 105 -12.76 1.48 8.35
N PRO A 106 -12.79 0.80 7.19
CA PRO A 106 -11.64 0.07 6.69
C PRO A 106 -10.40 0.97 6.63
N ARG A 107 -9.24 0.44 7.04
CA ARG A 107 -7.95 1.15 6.95
C ARG A 107 -7.56 1.28 5.47
N SER A 108 -7.08 2.46 5.08
CA SER A 108 -6.56 2.71 3.72
C SER A 108 -5.41 1.76 3.41
N LEU A 109 -5.32 1.25 2.17
CA LEU A 109 -4.19 0.42 1.74
C LEU A 109 -2.85 1.18 1.80
N THR A 110 -2.86 2.51 1.87
CA THR A 110 -1.64 3.33 2.07
C THR A 110 -1.01 3.16 3.45
N ARG A 111 -1.75 2.64 4.44
CA ARG A 111 -1.32 2.52 5.84
C ARG A 111 -1.30 1.07 6.35
N VAL A 112 -1.28 0.11 5.43
CA VAL A 112 -1.19 -1.31 5.78
C VAL A 112 0.28 -1.65 6.05
N ASP A 113 0.54 -2.29 7.19
CA ASP A 113 1.84 -2.87 7.50
C ASP A 113 1.69 -4.36 7.77
N LEU A 114 2.31 -5.17 6.90
CA LEU A 114 2.32 -6.63 7.00
C LEU A 114 3.66 -7.16 7.58
N SER A 115 4.58 -6.26 7.96
CA SER A 115 5.93 -6.59 8.46
C SER A 115 5.93 -7.18 9.87
N SER A 116 4.87 -6.99 10.66
CA SER A 116 4.75 -7.53 12.01
C SER A 116 4.80 -9.06 12.06
N HIS A 117 4.29 -9.70 11.00
CA HIS A 117 4.36 -11.16 10.79
C HIS A 117 5.66 -11.61 10.13
N ILE A 118 6.50 -10.64 9.72
CA ILE A 118 7.84 -10.64 9.12
C ILE A 118 9.00 -10.97 10.06
N LEU A 119 9.16 -10.08 11.02
CA LEU A 119 10.37 -10.00 11.82
C LEU A 119 10.25 -10.96 13.01
N PRO A 120 11.32 -11.72 13.34
CA PRO A 120 11.35 -12.52 14.56
C PRO A 120 11.08 -11.65 15.80
N ALA A 121 10.30 -12.18 16.75
CA ALA A 121 9.80 -11.46 17.92
C ALA A 121 10.92 -10.88 18.78
N ASP A 122 12.04 -11.59 18.86
CA ASP A 122 13.15 -11.27 19.74
C ASP A 122 14.41 -10.95 18.93
N SER A 123 15.06 -9.82 19.22
CA SER A 123 16.45 -9.55 18.80
C SER A 123 17.41 -10.41 19.63
N VAL A 124 17.28 -11.75 19.58
CA VAL A 124 18.26 -12.64 20.19
C VAL A 124 19.50 -12.67 19.30
N GLY A 125 20.30 -11.62 19.42
CA GLY A 125 21.60 -11.53 18.81
C GLY A 125 22.53 -12.59 19.40
N LEU A 126 23.16 -13.37 18.52
CA LEU A 126 24.48 -13.91 18.84
C LEU A 126 25.44 -12.71 18.96
N ALA A 127 25.62 -12.21 20.17
CA ALA A 127 26.73 -11.33 20.52
C ALA A 127 27.36 -11.89 21.79
N VAL A 128 28.35 -12.77 21.59
CA VAL A 128 29.27 -13.24 22.62
C VAL A 128 30.35 -12.17 22.81
N ILE A 129 30.33 -11.54 23.99
CA ILE A 129 31.45 -11.03 24.81
C ILE A 129 32.43 -10.04 24.14
N LEU A 130 32.46 -8.78 24.63
CA LEU A 130 33.57 -8.15 25.39
C LEU A 130 33.22 -6.69 25.79
N ASP A 131 33.31 -6.46 27.11
CA ASP A 131 33.70 -5.25 27.89
C ASP A 131 32.93 -3.90 27.87
N ALA A 132 32.26 -3.68 29.02
CA ALA A 132 32.47 -2.65 30.04
C ALA A 132 32.55 -1.14 29.71
N ASP A 133 31.65 -0.42 30.41
CA ASP A 133 31.73 0.97 30.89
C ASP A 133 31.96 2.12 29.90
N SER A 134 30.91 2.93 29.67
CA SER A 134 30.93 4.36 30.02
C SER A 134 29.58 5.05 29.79
N ARG A 135 29.26 5.92 30.76
CA ARG A 135 28.06 6.75 30.90
C ARG A 135 28.20 8.03 30.06
N HIS A 136 27.10 8.52 29.47
CA HIS A 136 26.55 9.87 29.62
C HIS A 136 25.64 10.25 28.44
N GLY A 137 24.50 10.87 28.78
CA GLY A 137 23.49 11.29 27.82
C GLY A 137 23.86 12.51 27.00
N SER A 138 23.02 12.79 26.00
CA SER A 138 22.78 14.12 25.46
C SER A 138 21.45 14.10 24.71
N GLU A 139 20.51 14.88 25.23
CA GLU A 139 19.31 15.32 24.51
C GLU A 139 19.74 16.19 23.32
N ALA A 140 19.39 15.78 22.11
CA ALA A 140 19.56 16.59 20.93
C ALA A 140 18.19 16.82 20.27
N ALA A 141 17.87 18.11 20.14
CA ALA A 141 16.67 18.69 19.55
C ALA A 141 16.21 17.96 18.27
N ARG A 142 14.93 17.54 18.25
CA ARG A 142 14.29 17.02 17.03
C ARG A 142 13.49 18.14 16.35
N ASN A 143 13.96 18.49 15.16
CA ASN A 143 13.27 19.25 14.11
C ASN A 143 11.84 18.71 13.85
N PRO A 144 10.93 19.52 13.24
CA PRO A 144 9.56 19.10 12.99
C PRO A 144 9.55 17.83 12.14
N ALA A 145 8.94 16.78 12.69
CA ALA A 145 8.97 15.44 12.14
C ALA A 145 8.44 15.38 10.70
N VAL A 146 9.34 15.14 9.75
CA VAL A 146 8.98 14.43 8.51
C VAL A 146 8.38 13.10 8.96
N LYS A 147 7.07 12.92 8.78
CA LYS A 147 6.41 11.65 9.11
C LYS A 147 7.13 10.54 8.34
N PRO A 148 7.69 9.52 9.03
CA PRO A 148 8.34 8.43 8.33
C PRO A 148 7.29 7.73 7.47
N THR A 149 7.49 7.73 6.16
CA THR A 149 6.73 6.89 5.25
C THR A 149 7.02 5.44 5.66
N TYR A 150 6.06 4.81 6.32
CA TYR A 150 6.15 3.42 6.73
C TYR A 150 6.11 2.57 5.46
N ASN A 151 7.29 2.28 4.91
CA ASN A 151 7.43 1.49 3.69
C ASN A 151 7.34 0.01 4.06
N SER A 152 6.11 -0.47 4.17
CA SER A 152 5.82 -1.87 4.54
C SER A 152 6.06 -2.85 3.40
N PHE A 153 6.07 -2.37 2.16
CA PHE A 153 6.13 -3.20 0.96
C PHE A 153 7.33 -2.83 0.10
N TYR A 154 7.96 -3.85 -0.47
CA TYR A 154 9.04 -3.70 -1.44
C TYR A 154 8.66 -4.38 -2.75
N VAL A 155 9.03 -3.74 -3.85
CA VAL A 155 8.78 -4.24 -5.21
C VAL A 155 10.06 -4.17 -6.03
N TYR A 156 10.20 -5.03 -7.02
CA TYR A 156 11.19 -4.84 -8.07
C TYR A 156 10.60 -3.99 -9.20
N CYS A 157 11.08 -2.77 -9.36
CA CYS A 157 10.66 -1.90 -10.45
C CYS A 157 11.48 -2.18 -11.70
N LYS A 158 10.81 -2.68 -12.75
CA LYS A 158 11.43 -3.04 -14.05
C LYS A 158 11.96 -1.83 -14.82
N GLY A 159 11.45 -0.64 -14.56
CA GLY A 159 11.85 0.60 -15.20
C GLY A 159 10.95 1.75 -14.75
N PRO A 160 11.48 2.97 -14.57
CA PRO A 160 12.86 3.40 -14.86
C PRO A 160 13.88 3.08 -13.77
N CYS A 161 13.49 2.50 -12.62
CA CYS A 161 14.42 2.35 -11.49
C CYS A 161 15.44 1.21 -11.63
N HIS A 162 15.07 0.09 -12.28
CA HIS A 162 15.88 -1.12 -12.40
C HIS A 162 16.44 -1.66 -11.06
N ARG A 163 15.69 -1.49 -9.97
CA ARG A 163 16.10 -1.90 -8.62
C ARG A 163 14.91 -2.10 -7.70
N ILE A 164 15.20 -2.62 -6.51
CA ILE A 164 14.22 -2.74 -5.42
C ILE A 164 13.84 -1.34 -4.94
N GLN A 165 12.53 -1.11 -4.81
CA GLN A 165 11.97 0.16 -4.37
C GLN A 165 10.82 -0.08 -3.38
N PRO A 166 10.46 0.91 -2.57
CA PRO A 166 9.19 0.90 -1.85
C PRO A 166 8.01 0.68 -2.81
N GLY A 167 7.07 -0.13 -2.38
CA GLY A 167 5.88 -0.51 -3.14
C GLY A 167 4.61 0.14 -2.61
N LYS A 168 3.69 0.45 -3.51
CA LYS A 168 2.34 0.93 -3.21
C LYS A 168 1.34 -0.20 -3.43
N LEU A 169 0.66 -0.63 -2.38
CA LEU A 169 -0.44 -1.60 -2.47
C LEU A 169 -1.70 -0.93 -3.00
N ARG A 170 -2.34 -1.57 -3.99
CA ARG A 170 -3.59 -1.12 -4.61
C ARG A 170 -4.51 -2.31 -4.86
N VAL A 171 -5.79 -2.02 -5.12
CA VAL A 171 -6.82 -3.02 -5.37
C VAL A 171 -7.68 -2.60 -6.55
N GLN A 172 -8.08 -3.59 -7.35
CA GLN A 172 -9.05 -3.46 -8.43
C GLN A 172 -10.15 -4.51 -8.32
N CYS A 173 -11.26 -4.27 -9.02
CA CYS A 173 -12.31 -5.25 -9.16
C CYS A 173 -11.85 -6.38 -10.08
N GLY A 174 -11.89 -7.62 -9.60
CA GLY A 174 -11.54 -8.80 -10.40
C GLY A 174 -12.50 -9.12 -11.55
N THR A 175 -13.62 -8.39 -11.67
CA THR A 175 -14.60 -8.53 -12.77
C THR A 175 -14.36 -7.48 -13.86
N CYS A 176 -14.41 -6.18 -13.54
CA CYS A 176 -14.25 -5.10 -14.52
C CYS A 176 -12.82 -4.55 -14.64
N ARG A 177 -11.89 -5.01 -13.78
CA ARG A 177 -10.49 -4.54 -13.68
C ARG A 177 -10.32 -3.03 -13.46
N GLN A 178 -11.33 -2.36 -12.92
CA GLN A 178 -11.24 -0.97 -12.50
C GLN A 178 -10.86 -0.88 -11.01
N ALA A 179 -10.04 0.11 -10.65
CA ALA A 179 -9.70 0.41 -9.25
C ALA A 179 -10.81 1.20 -8.53
N THR A 180 -12.05 0.77 -8.73
CA THR A 180 -13.27 1.32 -8.11
C THR A 180 -13.86 0.37 -7.06
N LEU A 181 -13.12 -0.66 -6.65
CA LEU A 181 -13.59 -1.61 -5.64
C LEU A 181 -13.30 -1.07 -4.23
N THR A 182 -14.34 -0.96 -3.41
CA THR A 182 -14.20 -0.61 -1.99
C THR A 182 -14.20 -1.88 -1.15
N LEU A 183 -13.20 -2.03 -0.29
CA LEU A 183 -13.05 -3.21 0.57
C LEU A 183 -13.95 -3.11 1.80
N ALA A 184 -14.53 -4.24 2.22
CA ALA A 184 -15.27 -4.33 3.48
C ALA A 184 -14.33 -4.27 4.71
N GLN A 185 -13.17 -4.92 4.59
CA GLN A 185 -12.09 -4.92 5.58
C GLN A 185 -10.75 -4.77 4.86
N GLY A 186 -9.77 -4.12 5.50
CA GLY A 186 -8.40 -4.05 4.96
C GLY A 186 -7.62 -5.35 5.18
N PRO A 187 -6.63 -5.68 4.33
CA PRO A 187 -5.80 -6.87 4.49
C PRO A 187 -4.99 -6.80 5.79
N SER A 188 -4.82 -7.95 6.42
CA SER A 188 -4.10 -8.10 7.70
C SER A 188 -2.81 -8.91 7.57
N CYS A 189 -2.70 -9.76 6.55
CA CYS A 189 -1.52 -10.57 6.28
C CYS A 189 -1.21 -10.64 4.78
N TRP A 190 -0.02 -11.14 4.42
CA TRP A 190 0.38 -11.31 3.02
C TRP A 190 -0.53 -12.25 2.24
N GLU A 191 -1.08 -13.27 2.90
CA GLU A 191 -1.99 -14.22 2.25
C GLU A 191 -3.26 -13.53 1.74
N ASP A 192 -3.79 -12.56 2.49
CA ASP A 192 -4.98 -11.79 2.08
C ASP A 192 -4.77 -11.04 0.76
N VAL A 193 -3.50 -10.71 0.46
CA VAL A 193 -3.11 -9.92 -0.71
C VAL A 193 -2.66 -10.82 -1.87
N LEU A 194 -1.93 -11.90 -1.57
CA LEU A 194 -1.29 -12.75 -2.59
C LEU A 194 -2.20 -13.88 -3.07
N ILE A 195 -3.12 -14.37 -2.23
CA ILE A 195 -4.01 -15.47 -2.62
C ILE A 195 -5.21 -14.90 -3.39
N PRO A 196 -5.44 -15.34 -4.63
CA PRO A 196 -6.59 -14.88 -5.42
C PRO A 196 -7.91 -15.15 -4.69
N ASN A 197 -8.85 -14.21 -4.81
CA ASN A 197 -10.23 -14.35 -4.32
C ASN A 197 -10.39 -14.47 -2.80
N ARG A 198 -9.34 -14.19 -2.03
CA ARG A 198 -9.40 -14.26 -0.55
C ARG A 198 -10.15 -13.10 0.07
N MET A 199 -10.10 -11.92 -0.56
CA MET A 199 -10.81 -10.73 -0.08
C MET A 199 -11.95 -10.34 -1.00
N SER A 200 -12.97 -9.73 -0.40
CA SER A 200 -14.15 -9.22 -1.09
C SER A 200 -14.40 -7.75 -0.80
N GLY A 201 -15.20 -7.14 -1.65
CA GLY A 201 -15.65 -5.77 -1.54
C GLY A 201 -16.83 -5.52 -2.46
N VAL A 202 -17.13 -4.26 -2.69
CA VAL A 202 -18.21 -3.83 -3.59
C VAL A 202 -17.60 -2.97 -4.68
N CYS A 203 -17.74 -3.39 -5.93
CA CYS A 203 -17.37 -2.55 -7.07
C CYS A 203 -18.34 -1.37 -7.19
N GLN A 204 -17.79 -0.17 -7.34
CA GLN A 204 -18.58 1.05 -7.50
C GLN A 204 -18.65 1.52 -8.96
N SER A 205 -18.13 0.72 -9.91
CA SER A 205 -18.35 0.97 -11.33
C SER A 205 -19.84 0.78 -11.67
N PRO A 206 -20.41 1.61 -12.56
CA PRO A 206 -21.78 1.43 -13.02
C PRO A 206 -21.97 0.05 -13.63
N ASP A 207 -23.11 -0.59 -13.32
CA ASP A 207 -23.53 -1.89 -13.86
C ASP A 207 -22.55 -3.05 -13.62
N CYS A 208 -21.67 -2.94 -12.62
CA CYS A 208 -20.72 -4.01 -12.28
C CYS A 208 -21.12 -4.75 -11.00
N PRO A 209 -21.52 -6.03 -11.06
CA PRO A 209 -21.82 -6.84 -9.87
C PRO A 209 -20.57 -7.40 -9.18
N GLY A 210 -19.38 -6.89 -9.51
CA GLY A 210 -18.11 -7.46 -9.07
C GLY A 210 -17.86 -7.29 -7.58
N THR A 211 -17.61 -8.40 -6.89
CA THR A 211 -17.31 -8.41 -5.44
C THR A 211 -15.88 -8.83 -5.10
N ARG A 212 -15.14 -9.31 -6.10
CA ARG A 212 -13.84 -9.95 -5.92
C ARG A 212 -12.71 -8.93 -5.92
N ALA A 213 -11.94 -8.87 -4.85
CA ALA A 213 -10.76 -8.01 -4.77
C ALA A 213 -9.57 -8.65 -5.48
N GLU A 214 -8.93 -7.90 -6.36
CA GLU A 214 -7.67 -8.27 -6.99
C GLU A 214 -6.62 -7.23 -6.61
N PHE A 215 -5.60 -7.64 -5.86
CA PHE A 215 -4.54 -6.76 -5.41
C PHE A 215 -3.41 -6.69 -6.42
N PHE A 216 -2.77 -5.53 -6.49
CA PHE A 216 -1.57 -5.33 -7.28
C PHE A 216 -0.68 -4.29 -6.61
N PHE A 217 0.60 -4.30 -6.99
CA PHE A 217 1.60 -3.38 -6.46
C PHE A 217 2.14 -2.48 -7.56
N LYS A 218 2.51 -1.27 -7.17
CA LYS A 218 3.16 -0.27 -8.04
C LYS A 218 4.45 0.22 -7.40
N CYS A 219 5.39 0.70 -8.20
CA CYS A 219 6.56 1.38 -7.67
C CYS A 219 6.15 2.67 -6.95
N GLY A 220 6.71 2.90 -5.76
CA GLY A 220 6.49 4.13 -4.99
C GLY A 220 7.46 5.25 -5.34
N ALA A 221 8.58 4.94 -6.01
CA ALA A 221 9.67 5.90 -6.25
C ALA A 221 9.43 6.86 -7.42
N HIS A 222 8.43 6.60 -8.26
CA HIS A 222 8.07 7.46 -9.38
C HIS A 222 6.57 7.36 -9.67
N PRO A 223 6.01 8.32 -10.42
CA PRO A 223 4.65 8.23 -10.93
C PRO A 223 4.43 6.99 -11.81
N THR A 224 3.28 6.35 -11.68
CA THR A 224 2.93 5.08 -12.35
C THR A 224 1.49 5.11 -12.83
N SER A 225 1.23 4.69 -14.06
CA SER A 225 -0.13 4.46 -14.56
C SER A 225 -0.75 3.22 -13.89
N ASP A 226 -2.07 3.01 -14.03
CA ASP A 226 -2.74 1.80 -13.49
C ASP A 226 -2.28 0.49 -14.09
N LYS A 227 -1.70 0.54 -15.29
CA LYS A 227 -1.18 -0.65 -15.97
C LYS A 227 0.25 -0.98 -15.54
N ASP A 228 0.95 -0.02 -14.93
CA ASP A 228 2.36 -0.17 -14.54
C ASP A 228 2.47 -0.89 -13.20
N THR A 229 2.27 -2.21 -13.21
CA THR A 229 2.39 -3.05 -12.03
C THR A 229 3.83 -3.51 -11.81
N SER A 230 4.19 -3.71 -10.55
CA SER A 230 5.48 -4.26 -10.12
C SER A 230 5.25 -5.49 -9.26
N VAL A 231 6.20 -6.42 -9.28
CA VAL A 231 6.11 -7.66 -8.48
C VAL A 231 6.49 -7.34 -7.03
N ALA A 232 5.66 -7.77 -6.09
CA ALA A 232 5.95 -7.66 -4.66
C ALA A 232 7.02 -8.67 -4.24
N LEU A 233 7.99 -8.18 -3.47
CA LEU A 233 9.03 -8.99 -2.83
C LEU A 233 8.64 -9.19 -1.37
N ASN A 234 7.74 -10.14 -1.14
CA ASN A 234 7.10 -10.39 0.16
C ASN A 234 8.05 -10.87 1.27
N LEU A 235 9.27 -11.28 0.93
CA LEU A 235 10.31 -11.63 1.90
C LEU A 235 11.15 -10.42 2.36
N ILE A 236 11.05 -9.28 1.65
CA ILE A 236 11.80 -8.07 1.97
C ILE A 236 10.94 -7.16 2.84
N THR A 237 11.53 -6.66 3.92
CA THR A 237 10.83 -5.79 4.86
C THR A 237 11.75 -4.71 5.45
N SER A 238 11.13 -3.67 5.99
CA SER A 238 11.82 -2.61 6.71
C SER A 238 12.38 -3.19 8.01
N ASN A 239 13.65 -2.93 8.32
CA ASN A 239 14.27 -3.43 9.54
C ASN A 239 13.94 -2.54 10.76
N SER A 240 12.68 -2.50 11.14
CA SER A 240 12.18 -1.65 12.25
C SER A 240 12.68 -2.09 13.63
N ARG A 241 13.18 -3.33 13.76
CA ARG A 241 13.70 -3.92 15.00
C ARG A 241 15.23 -3.90 15.10
N SER A 242 15.92 -3.26 14.15
CA SER A 242 17.39 -3.18 14.12
C SER A 242 18.09 -4.55 14.22
N ILE A 243 17.53 -5.55 13.55
CA ILE A 243 18.07 -6.92 13.54
C ILE A 243 19.34 -6.95 12.69
N THR A 244 20.40 -7.57 13.20
CA THR A 244 21.68 -7.69 12.51
C THR A 244 21.60 -8.69 11.36
N CYS A 245 22.37 -8.44 10.30
CA CYS A 245 22.52 -9.37 9.19
C CYS A 245 23.28 -10.62 9.65
N ILE A 246 22.76 -11.81 9.35
CA ILE A 246 23.41 -13.09 9.68
C ILE A 246 24.81 -13.26 9.07
N ALA A 247 25.09 -12.59 7.94
CA ALA A 247 26.34 -12.75 7.22
C ALA A 247 27.41 -11.71 7.64
N CYS A 248 27.05 -10.43 7.70
CA CYS A 248 28.01 -9.36 7.99
C CYS A 248 27.85 -8.72 9.37
N THR A 249 26.85 -9.10 10.16
CA THR A 249 26.51 -8.54 11.47
C THR A 249 26.09 -7.06 11.50
N ASP A 250 26.21 -6.34 10.38
CA ASP A 250 25.70 -4.97 10.25
C ASP A 250 24.17 -4.90 10.39
N VAL A 251 23.68 -3.79 10.93
CA VAL A 251 22.26 -3.40 10.86
C VAL A 251 22.03 -2.61 9.58
N ARG A 252 21.20 -3.13 8.68
CA ARG A 252 20.84 -2.51 7.39
C ARG A 252 19.31 -2.45 7.23
N SER A 253 18.82 -1.63 6.31
CA SER A 253 17.40 -1.59 5.92
C SER A 253 17.26 -1.21 4.45
N PRO A 254 16.40 -1.89 3.66
CA PRO A 254 15.62 -3.08 4.04
C PRO A 254 16.46 -4.34 4.20
N VAL A 255 15.83 -5.39 4.71
CA VAL A 255 16.40 -6.74 4.88
C VAL A 255 15.48 -7.79 4.27
N LEU A 256 16.05 -8.92 3.87
CA LEU A 256 15.31 -10.12 3.50
C LEU A 256 15.22 -11.05 4.70
N VAL A 257 14.03 -11.61 4.93
CA VAL A 257 13.79 -12.58 6.00
C VAL A 257 13.44 -13.93 5.38
N PHE A 258 14.26 -14.94 5.67
CA PHE A 258 14.03 -16.29 5.20
C PHE A 258 12.84 -16.94 5.93
N GLN A 259 12.14 -17.85 5.24
CA GLN A 259 10.99 -18.59 5.78
C GLN A 259 11.38 -19.87 6.55
N CYS A 260 12.60 -19.93 7.11
CA CYS A 260 13.01 -21.03 8.00
C CYS A 260 12.42 -20.84 9.42
N ASN A 261 12.46 -21.88 10.25
CA ASN A 261 11.95 -21.85 11.64
C ASN A 261 12.48 -20.67 12.48
N HIS A 262 13.74 -20.28 12.26
CA HIS A 262 14.39 -19.17 12.99
C HIS A 262 14.22 -17.79 12.34
N ARG A 263 13.55 -17.72 11.19
CA ARG A 263 13.34 -16.48 10.42
C ARG A 263 14.61 -15.66 10.23
N HIS A 264 15.69 -16.30 9.78
CA HIS A 264 16.99 -15.65 9.63
C HIS A 264 16.91 -14.41 8.73
N VAL A 265 17.62 -13.36 9.14
CA VAL A 265 17.62 -12.05 8.48
C VAL A 265 18.95 -11.82 7.77
N ILE A 266 18.91 -11.37 6.52
CA ILE A 266 20.09 -11.03 5.71
C ILE A 266 19.89 -9.66 5.03
N CYS A 267 20.92 -8.82 5.00
CA CYS A 267 20.86 -7.56 4.24
C CYS A 267 20.89 -7.83 2.72
N LEU A 268 20.42 -6.87 1.93
CA LEU A 268 20.32 -7.06 0.48
C LEU A 268 21.69 -7.21 -0.21
N ASP A 269 22.73 -6.56 0.30
CA ASP A 269 24.08 -6.67 -0.24
C ASP A 269 24.65 -8.08 -0.06
N CYS A 270 24.52 -8.64 1.15
CA CYS A 270 24.93 -10.02 1.42
C CYS A 270 24.05 -11.03 0.69
N PHE A 271 22.75 -10.75 0.51
CA PHE A 271 21.86 -11.60 -0.27
C PHE A 271 22.26 -11.63 -1.75
N HIS A 272 22.58 -10.47 -2.34
CA HIS A 272 23.09 -10.41 -3.70
C HIS A 272 24.39 -11.23 -3.84
N LEU A 273 25.35 -11.05 -2.93
CA LEU A 273 26.59 -11.80 -2.95
C LEU A 273 26.35 -13.31 -2.82
N TYR A 274 25.48 -13.73 -1.89
CA TYR A 274 25.10 -15.13 -1.71
C TYR A 274 24.52 -15.73 -3.00
N CYS A 275 23.60 -15.02 -3.67
CA CYS A 275 23.00 -15.45 -4.92
C CYS A 275 24.04 -15.58 -6.04
N VAL A 276 24.92 -14.59 -6.22
CA VAL A 276 25.95 -14.61 -7.28
C VAL A 276 26.94 -15.74 -7.06
N THR A 277 27.42 -15.93 -5.83
CA THR A 277 28.34 -17.03 -5.50
C THR A 277 27.69 -18.38 -5.80
N ARG A 278 26.45 -18.61 -5.32
CA ARG A 278 25.74 -19.87 -5.57
C ARG A 278 25.38 -20.09 -7.03
N LEU A 279 25.18 -19.02 -7.81
CA LEU A 279 24.94 -19.12 -9.24
C LEU A 279 26.19 -19.59 -9.98
N ASN A 280 27.34 -18.96 -9.67
CA ASN A 280 28.63 -19.32 -10.26
C ASN A 280 29.01 -20.76 -9.92
N ASP A 281 28.74 -21.19 -8.69
CA ASP A 281 29.02 -22.55 -8.21
C ASP A 281 27.95 -23.58 -8.66
N ARG A 282 26.90 -23.15 -9.38
CA ARG A 282 25.74 -23.98 -9.77
C ARG A 282 25.07 -24.69 -8.60
N GLN A 283 25.00 -24.03 -7.46
CA GLN A 283 24.43 -24.53 -6.20
C GLN A 283 23.00 -24.04 -5.94
N PHE A 284 22.28 -23.65 -7.00
CA PHE A 284 20.84 -23.45 -6.89
C PHE A 284 20.15 -24.82 -6.73
N VAL A 285 19.20 -24.88 -5.81
CA VAL A 285 18.46 -26.11 -5.50
C VAL A 285 17.20 -26.14 -6.35
N HIS A 286 17.02 -27.23 -7.09
CA HIS A 286 15.80 -27.48 -7.86
C HIS A 286 14.76 -28.14 -6.97
N ASP A 287 13.61 -27.50 -6.83
CA ASP A 287 12.39 -28.08 -6.28
C ASP A 287 11.38 -28.33 -7.41
N ALA A 288 10.71 -29.47 -7.41
CA ALA A 288 9.83 -29.87 -8.49
C ALA A 288 8.58 -28.97 -8.67
N GLN A 289 8.16 -28.27 -7.61
CA GLN A 289 7.00 -27.39 -7.63
C GLN A 289 7.41 -25.91 -7.71
N LEU A 290 8.49 -25.53 -7.05
CA LEU A 290 8.94 -24.12 -6.95
C LEU A 290 9.97 -23.74 -8.02
N GLY A 291 10.61 -24.72 -8.67
CA GLY A 291 11.72 -24.51 -9.60
C GLY A 291 13.07 -24.32 -8.90
N TYR A 292 13.99 -23.59 -9.53
CA TYR A 292 15.31 -23.32 -8.96
C TYR A 292 15.26 -22.17 -7.96
N SER A 293 15.70 -22.43 -6.73
CA SER A 293 15.73 -21.47 -5.63
C SER A 293 16.95 -21.66 -4.73
N LEU A 294 17.06 -20.85 -3.68
CA LEU A 294 18.11 -20.95 -2.67
C LEU A 294 17.52 -21.16 -1.28
N PRO A 295 18.10 -22.08 -0.48
CA PRO A 295 17.73 -22.22 0.92
C PRO A 295 18.26 -21.04 1.73
N CYS A 296 17.77 -20.95 2.97
CA CYS A 296 18.32 -20.04 3.98
C CYS A 296 19.82 -20.26 4.17
N VAL A 297 20.59 -19.17 4.19
CA VAL A 297 22.07 -19.20 4.36
C VAL A 297 22.52 -19.85 5.67
N GLY A 298 21.69 -19.79 6.71
CA GLY A 298 21.94 -20.45 7.99
C GLY A 298 21.56 -21.93 8.05
N MET A 299 20.93 -22.50 7.01
CA MET A 299 20.69 -23.94 6.97
C MET A 299 21.96 -24.64 6.55
N ARG A 300 22.49 -25.50 7.43
CA ARG A 300 23.51 -26.45 7.04
C ARG A 300 22.87 -27.44 6.08
N VAL A 301 23.32 -27.45 4.83
CA VAL A 301 23.00 -28.52 3.88
C VAL A 301 23.72 -29.75 4.42
N SER A 302 22.97 -30.67 5.02
CA SER A 302 23.45 -32.00 5.41
C SER A 302 23.65 -32.86 4.18
#